data_AF-A0A956Q8D8-F1
#
_entry.id   AF-A0A956Q8D8-F1
#
_cell.length_a   1.000
_cell.length_b   1.000
_cell.length_c   1.000
_cell.angle_alpha   90.00
_cell.angle_beta   90.00
_cell.angle_gamma   90.00
#
_symmetry.space_group_name_H-M   'P 1'
#
loop_
_entity.id
_entity.type
_entity.pdbx_description
1 polymer ?
#
loop_
_entity_poly.entity_id
_entity_poly.type
_entity_poly.pdbx_seq_one_letter_code
_entity_poly.pdbx_strand_id
1 'polypeptide(L)'
;TATNGEMLVTSYRRQYDYNEAELRKLLEDCGLQHKTFKVNIKAVDRLIDRGDIDTDIRRALIGTRTRMSENRVISFIKPVDYEPAAEEDNNSDGSEEENA
;
A
#
# COMPACT_ATOMS: atom_id res chain seq x y z
N THR A 1 12.39 -37.17 -4.45
CA THR A 1 11.62 -36.20 -3.65
C THR A 1 10.87 -35.32 -4.63
N ALA A 2 9.55 -35.50 -4.74
CA ALA A 2 8.72 -34.72 -5.65
C ALA A 2 8.29 -33.44 -4.92
N THR A 3 8.70 -32.28 -5.42
CA THR A 3 8.20 -30.97 -5.00
C THR A 3 6.95 -30.63 -5.80
N ASN A 4 5.85 -30.31 -5.12
CA ASN A 4 4.51 -30.09 -5.66
C ASN A 4 4.40 -28.86 -6.60
N GLY A 5 5.50 -28.16 -6.87
CA GLY A 5 5.53 -26.88 -7.59
C GLY A 5 4.97 -25.68 -6.81
N GLU A 6 4.44 -25.88 -5.60
CA GLU A 6 3.84 -24.82 -4.77
C GLU A 6 4.88 -23.80 -4.28
N MET A 7 4.52 -22.52 -4.32
CA MET A 7 5.33 -21.43 -3.77
C MET A 7 4.87 -21.07 -2.36
N LEU A 8 5.81 -21.07 -1.42
CA LEU A 8 5.60 -20.50 -0.10
C LEU A 8 5.65 -18.96 -0.19
N VAL A 9 4.55 -18.30 0.16
CA VAL A 9 4.46 -16.86 0.28
C VAL A 9 4.22 -16.49 1.73
N THR A 10 5.11 -15.65 2.26
CA THR A 10 5.00 -15.12 3.62
C THR A 10 4.74 -13.62 3.56
N SER A 11 3.69 -13.15 4.20
CA SER A 11 3.39 -11.73 4.38
C SER A 11 3.55 -11.35 5.85
N TYR A 12 4.24 -10.25 6.06
CA TYR A 12 4.49 -9.68 7.37
C TYR A 12 4.01 -8.23 7.39
N ARG A 13 3.10 -7.90 8.31
CA ARG A 13 2.60 -6.54 8.47
C ARG A 13 2.56 -6.15 9.93
N ARG A 14 3.26 -5.06 10.27
CA ARG A 14 3.12 -4.36 11.55
C ARG A 14 1.92 -3.43 11.50
N GLN A 15 1.20 -3.35 12.61
CA GLN A 15 0.12 -2.40 12.84
C GLN A 15 0.38 -1.70 14.17
N TYR A 16 0.13 -0.39 14.20
CA TYR A 16 0.30 0.42 15.40
C TYR A 16 -1.05 1.02 15.78
N ASP A 17 -1.37 0.91 17.07
CA ASP A 17 -2.44 1.69 17.67
C ASP A 17 -1.85 3.00 18.19
N TYR A 18 -2.68 4.04 18.19
CA TYR A 18 -2.29 5.39 18.58
C TYR A 18 -3.22 5.91 19.66
N ASN A 19 -2.72 6.77 20.54
CA ASN A 19 -3.56 7.57 21.41
C ASN A 19 -4.28 8.63 20.56
N GLU A 20 -5.58 8.45 20.32
CA GLU A 20 -6.34 9.29 19.41
C GLU A 20 -6.35 10.77 19.83
N ALA A 21 -6.41 11.05 21.14
CA ALA A 21 -6.44 12.42 21.64
C ALA A 21 -5.10 13.14 21.41
N GLU A 22 -3.99 12.47 21.74
CA GLU A 22 -2.65 13.02 21.54
C GLU A 22 -2.29 13.14 20.06
N LEU A 23 -2.63 12.12 19.26
CA LEU A 23 -2.40 12.12 17.82
C LEU A 23 -3.17 13.24 17.13
N ARG A 24 -4.45 13.43 17.48
CA ARG A 24 -5.27 14.52 16.91
C ARG A 24 -4.69 15.89 17.26
N LYS A 25 -4.33 16.10 18.53
CA LYS A 25 -3.71 17.35 19.00
C LYS A 25 -2.40 17.61 18.25
N LEU A 26 -1.54 16.60 18.12
CA LEU A 26 -0.27 16.75 17.42
C LEU A 26 -0.44 17.06 15.93
N LEU A 27 -1.41 16.43 15.26
CA LEU A 27 -1.73 16.71 13.86
C LEU A 27 -2.30 18.12 13.66
N GLU A 28 -3.02 18.64 14.66
CA GLU A 28 -3.52 20.01 14.71
C GLU A 28 -2.40 21.03 14.93
N ASP A 29 -1.57 20.82 15.95
CA ASP A 29 -0.43 21.68 16.28
C ASP A 29 0.57 21.78 15.12
N CYS A 30 0.73 20.70 14.33
CA CYS A 30 1.62 20.66 13.17
C CYS A 30 0.94 21.10 11.85
N GLY A 31 -0.34 21.46 11.87
CA GLY A 31 -1.09 21.85 10.66
C GLY A 31 -1.29 20.73 9.63
N LEU A 32 -1.15 19.46 10.03
CA LEU A 32 -1.20 18.28 9.16
C LEU A 32 -2.61 17.68 8.99
N GLN A 33 -3.61 18.28 9.61
CA GLN A 33 -5.02 17.86 9.56
C GLN A 33 -5.52 17.57 8.14
N HIS A 34 -5.08 18.37 7.16
CA HIS A 34 -5.47 18.25 5.76
C HIS A 34 -4.94 16.97 5.08
N LYS A 35 -3.78 16.45 5.52
CA LYS A 35 -3.20 15.19 4.99
C LYS A 35 -3.85 13.95 5.58
N THR A 36 -4.51 14.10 6.73
CA THR A 36 -5.21 13.03 7.46
C THR A 36 -6.70 13.33 7.54
N PHE A 37 -7.38 13.25 6.39
CA PHE A 37 -8.83 13.39 6.32
C PHE A 37 -9.49 12.26 7.14
N LYS A 38 -9.91 12.56 8.37
CA LYS A 38 -10.14 11.62 9.49
C LYS A 38 -8.83 10.94 9.95
N VAL A 39 -8.72 10.66 11.25
CA VAL A 39 -7.57 9.99 11.88
C VAL A 39 -7.51 8.53 11.40
N ASN A 40 -7.09 8.35 10.15
CA ASN A 40 -6.90 7.05 9.55
C ASN A 40 -5.49 6.60 9.89
N ILE A 41 -5.38 5.59 10.75
CA ILE A 41 -4.12 5.00 11.19
C ILE A 41 -3.21 4.67 9.99
N LYS A 42 -3.77 4.16 8.88
CA LYS A 42 -3.00 3.86 7.67
C LYS A 42 -2.48 5.10 6.94
N ALA A 43 -3.15 6.25 7.07
CA ALA A 43 -2.65 7.51 6.53
C ALA A 43 -1.50 8.04 7.38
N VAL A 44 -1.61 7.92 8.71
CA VAL A 44 -0.55 8.30 9.66
C VAL A 44 0.68 7.42 9.49
N ASP A 45 0.51 6.10 9.39
CA ASP A 45 1.63 5.17 9.12
C ASP A 45 2.35 5.53 7.82
N ARG A 46 1.58 5.80 6.74
CA ARG A 46 2.17 6.24 5.47
C ARG A 46 2.90 7.58 5.59
N LEU A 47 2.39 8.51 6.40
CA LEU A 47 3.02 9.80 6.64
C LEU A 47 4.38 9.63 7.35
N ILE A 48 4.43 8.74 8.35
CA ILE A 48 5.66 8.40 9.07
C ILE A 48 6.65 7.68 8.16
N ASP A 49 6.17 6.71 7.36
CA ASP A 49 7.03 5.86 6.53
C ASP A 49 7.60 6.59 5.31
N ARG A 50 6.84 7.49 4.68
CA ARG A 50 7.30 8.26 3.51
C ARG A 50 8.35 9.30 3.85
N GLY A 51 8.36 9.82 5.09
CA GLY A 51 9.31 10.85 5.51
C GLY A 51 9.04 12.23 4.90
N ASP A 52 7.84 12.49 4.37
CA ASP A 52 7.44 13.78 3.79
C ASP A 52 7.16 14.88 4.84
N ILE A 53 7.61 14.67 6.07
CA ILE A 53 7.41 15.52 7.24
C ILE A 53 8.73 15.68 7.99
N ASP A 54 8.83 16.77 8.74
CA ASP A 54 10.02 17.06 9.53
C ASP A 54 10.32 15.93 10.53
N THR A 55 11.62 15.73 10.79
CA THR A 55 12.13 14.62 11.60
C THR A 55 11.61 14.68 13.04
N ASP A 56 11.45 15.90 13.57
CA ASP A 56 10.92 16.11 14.92
C ASP A 56 9.43 15.79 15.01
N ILE A 57 8.64 16.19 14.01
CA ILE A 57 7.23 15.83 13.89
C ILE A 57 7.09 14.31 13.73
N ARG A 58 7.95 13.69 12.93
CA ARG A 58 7.97 12.24 12.75
C ARG A 58 8.23 11.51 14.06
N ARG A 59 9.19 11.98 14.87
CA ARG A 59 9.46 11.43 16.21
C ARG A 59 8.28 11.62 17.15
N ALA A 60 7.67 12.79 17.16
CA ALA A 60 6.49 13.05 17.98
C ALA A 60 5.32 12.12 17.61
N LEU A 61 5.07 11.90 16.31
CA LEU A 61 4.04 10.98 15.83
C LEU A 61 4.34 9.54 16.25
N ILE A 62 5.59 9.09 16.15
CA ILE A 62 6.01 7.77 16.64
C ILE A 62 5.78 7.66 18.16
N GLY A 63 6.00 8.75 18.91
CA GLY A 63 5.77 8.82 20.35
C GLY A 63 4.31 8.65 20.79
N THR A 64 3.35 8.90 19.91
CA THR A 64 1.91 8.70 20.19
C THR A 64 1.43 7.26 20.01
N ARG A 65 2.32 6.33 19.62
CA ARG A 65 2.01 4.90 19.50
C ARG A 65 1.81 4.28 20.88
N THR A 66 0.70 3.59 21.06
CA THR A 66 0.33 2.97 22.35
C THR A 66 0.53 1.47 22.35
N ARG A 67 0.28 0.82 21.21
CA ARG A 67 0.42 -0.62 21.06
C ARG A 67 0.95 -0.95 19.68
N MET A 68 1.71 -2.02 19.62
CA MET A 68 2.17 -2.63 18.38
C MET A 68 1.57 -4.03 18.28
N SER A 69 1.04 -4.35 17.11
CA SER A 69 0.57 -5.69 16.76
C SER A 69 1.19 -6.13 15.45
N GLU A 70 1.35 -7.44 15.30
CA GLU A 70 1.89 -8.06 14.10
C GLU A 70 0.87 -9.01 13.50
N ASN A 71 0.71 -8.94 12.19
CA ASN A 71 -0.01 -9.93 11.42
C ASN A 71 0.98 -10.67 10.53
N ARG A 72 1.03 -12.00 10.69
CA ARG A 72 1.85 -12.92 9.91
C ARG A 72 0.93 -13.84 9.14
N VAL A 73 0.99 -13.78 7.82
CA VAL A 73 0.23 -14.66 6.94
C VAL A 73 1.21 -15.55 6.19
N ILE A 74 0.95 -16.85 6.22
CA ILE A 74 1.68 -17.86 5.45
C ILE A 74 0.68 -18.46 4.47
N SER A 75 1.04 -18.49 3.18
CA SER A 75 0.18 -19.01 2.12
C SER A 75 1.00 -19.87 1.16
N PHE A 76 0.44 -21.00 0.75
CA PHE A 76 1.00 -21.82 -0.32
C PHE A 76 0.22 -21.49 -1.59
N ILE A 77 0.91 -20.91 -2.57
CA ILE A 77 0.30 -20.51 -3.84
C ILE A 77 0.70 -21.54 -4.89
N LYS A 78 -0.31 -22.13 -5.53
CA LYS A 78 -0.07 -22.94 -6.72
C LYS A 78 0.33 -22.01 -7.87
N PRO A 79 1.40 -22.33 -8.61
CA PRO A 79 1.75 -21.57 -9.81
C PRO A 79 0.55 -21.60 -10.76
N VAL A 80 0.18 -20.43 -11.26
CA VAL A 80 -0.83 -20.30 -12.31
C VAL A 80 -0.08 -20.41 -13.62
N ASP A 81 -0.49 -21.35 -14.49
CA ASP A 81 0.06 -21.43 -15.83
C ASP A 81 -0.24 -20.11 -16.56
N TYR A 82 0.81 -19.38 -16.89
CA TYR A 82 0.70 -18.17 -17.70
C TYR A 82 0.40 -18.61 -19.13
N GLU A 83 -0.87 -18.60 -19.53
CA GLU A 83 -1.22 -18.58 -20.93
C GLU A 83 -1.12 -17.14 -21.44
N PRO A 84 -0.18 -16.82 -22.36
CA PRO A 84 -0.16 -15.51 -22.99
C PRO A 84 -1.50 -15.33 -23.71
N ALA A 85 -2.23 -14.26 -23.35
CA ALA A 85 -3.42 -13.87 -24.07
C ALA A 85 -3.04 -13.71 -25.55
N ALA A 86 -3.73 -14.45 -26.42
CA ALA A 86 -3.57 -14.30 -27.86
C ALA A 86 -3.74 -12.82 -28.22
N GLU A 87 -2.72 -12.23 -28.85
CA GLU A 87 -2.79 -10.89 -29.40
C GLU A 87 -3.87 -10.91 -30.49
N GLU A 88 -5.04 -10.34 -30.20
CA GLU A 88 -6.03 -10.05 -31.25
C GLU A 88 -5.48 -8.91 -32.11
N ASP A 89 -4.90 -9.29 -33.25
CA ASP A 89 -4.52 -8.41 -34.37
C ASP A 89 -5.73 -7.58 -34.82
N ASN A 90 -5.90 -6.39 -34.25
CA ASN A 90 -6.84 -5.40 -34.75
C ASN A 90 -6.19 -4.62 -35.90
N ASN A 91 -6.02 -5.28 -37.04
CA ASN A 91 -5.72 -4.60 -38.30
C ASN A 91 -7.02 -4.33 -39.05
N SER A 92 -7.74 -3.27 -38.67
CA SER A 92 -8.77 -2.68 -39.53
C SER A 92 -8.08 -1.75 -40.51
N ASP A 93 -7.77 -2.30 -41.68
CA ASP A 93 -7.28 -1.65 -42.88
C ASP A 93 -8.11 -0.39 -43.20
N GLY A 94 -7.45 0.77 -43.19
CA GLY A 94 -8.04 2.05 -43.55
C GLY A 94 -8.11 2.15 -45.06
N SER A 95 -9.29 1.92 -45.64
CA SER A 95 -9.52 2.16 -47.05
C SER A 95 -9.40 3.66 -47.35
N GLU A 96 -8.34 4.00 -48.07
CA GLU A 96 -8.01 5.32 -48.61
C GLU A 96 -9.14 5.88 -49.49
N GLU A 97 -9.35 7.19 -49.37
CA GLU A 97 -10.11 8.02 -50.30
C GLU A 97 -9.47 7.95 -51.69
N GLU A 98 -10.23 7.59 -52.73
CA GLU A 98 -9.84 7.81 -54.12
C GLU A 98 -10.85 8.75 -54.80
N ASN A 99 -10.34 9.91 -55.20
CA ASN A 99 -11.00 10.93 -55.99
C ASN A 99 -11.30 10.43 -57.41
N ALA A 100 -12.53 10.66 -57.90
CA ALA A 100 -12.81 10.94 -59.32
C ALA A 100 -14.15 11.67 -59.47
#